data_AF-A0A965MUC7-F1
#
_entry.id   AF-A0A965MUC7-F1
#
_cell.length_a   1.000
_cell.length_b   1.000
_cell.length_c   1.000
_cell.angle_alpha   90.00
_cell.angle_beta   90.00
_cell.angle_gamma   90.00
#
_symmetry.space_group_name_H-M   'P 1'
#
loop_
_entity.id
_entity.type
_entity.pdbx_description
1 polymer ?
#
loop_
_entity_poly.entity_id
_entity_poly.type
_entity_poly.pdbx_seq_one_letter_code
_entity_poly.pdbx_strand_id
1 'polypeptide(L)'
;MVEASLNSRLGHADDARLVILSCDDLGSCHGATVGVYRAMREGLATCASIMMPAPWARFAADEYHGDDIGVHLTLNAEHPSYRWGPLTHAPSLLSGEGGFPRSIDDLWEHADPSEVLRECRAQIERAIAWGIDVTHLAPHLSSITLRPEFFDVYLELA
;
A
#
# COMPACT_ATOMS: atom_id res chain seq x y z
N MET A 1 -13.52 -9.76 -32.30
CA MET A 1 -12.11 -9.39 -32.55
C MET A 1 -11.30 -10.01 -31.43
N VAL A 2 -10.16 -10.63 -31.71
CA VAL A 2 -9.26 -11.10 -30.64
C VAL A 2 -8.68 -9.86 -30.00
N GLU A 3 -8.91 -9.67 -28.71
CA GLU A 3 -8.40 -8.54 -27.96
C GLU A 3 -6.88 -8.65 -27.89
N ALA A 4 -6.16 -7.55 -28.18
CA ALA A 4 -4.71 -7.55 -28.10
C ALA A 4 -4.26 -7.90 -26.67
N SER A 5 -3.23 -8.73 -26.53
CA SER A 5 -2.70 -9.09 -25.22
C SER A 5 -2.21 -7.85 -24.46
N LEU A 6 -2.11 -7.95 -23.12
CA LEU A 6 -1.53 -6.87 -22.31
C LEU A 6 -0.11 -6.53 -22.79
N ASN A 7 0.71 -7.53 -23.11
CA ASN A 7 2.06 -7.34 -23.62
C ASN A 7 2.07 -6.54 -24.92
N SER A 8 1.20 -6.89 -25.88
CA SER A 8 1.08 -6.16 -27.15
C SER A 8 0.62 -4.72 -26.94
N ARG A 9 -0.34 -4.50 -26.04
CA ARG A 9 -0.82 -3.15 -25.68
C ARG A 9 0.26 -2.28 -25.04
N LEU A 10 1.21 -2.91 -24.34
CA LEU A 10 2.39 -2.26 -23.77
C LEU A 10 3.56 -2.11 -24.77
N GLY A 11 3.40 -2.56 -26.04
CA GLY A 11 4.41 -2.44 -27.08
C GLY A 11 5.44 -3.58 -27.10
N HIS A 12 5.17 -4.69 -26.43
CA HIS A 12 6.03 -5.87 -26.39
C HIS A 12 5.47 -7.02 -27.26
N ALA A 13 6.32 -8.00 -27.55
CA ALA A 13 5.86 -9.25 -28.17
C ALA A 13 4.91 -9.99 -27.22
N ASP A 14 3.91 -10.70 -27.77
CA ASP A 14 2.93 -11.44 -26.97
C ASP A 14 3.58 -12.46 -26.02
N ASP A 15 4.71 -13.05 -26.42
CA ASP A 15 5.48 -14.04 -25.66
C ASP A 15 6.62 -13.44 -24.82
N ALA A 16 6.74 -12.10 -24.77
CA ALA A 16 7.74 -11.43 -23.95
C ALA A 16 7.55 -11.75 -22.46
N ARG A 17 8.66 -11.98 -21.76
CA ARG A 17 8.68 -12.13 -20.30
C ARG A 17 8.99 -10.79 -19.67
N LEU A 18 7.98 -10.19 -19.06
CA LEU A 18 8.07 -8.92 -18.34
C LEU A 18 7.98 -9.20 -16.84
N VAL A 19 8.69 -8.40 -16.04
CA VAL A 19 8.69 -8.54 -14.58
C VAL A 19 8.60 -7.17 -13.93
N ILE A 20 7.75 -7.05 -12.93
CA ILE A 20 7.71 -5.94 -11.99
C ILE A 20 8.28 -6.47 -10.68
N LEU A 21 9.37 -5.86 -10.22
CA LEU A 21 10.00 -6.17 -8.94
C LEU A 21 9.61 -5.08 -7.95
N SER A 22 8.52 -5.30 -7.23
CA SER A 22 8.02 -4.36 -6.22
C SER A 22 8.70 -4.57 -4.87
N CYS A 23 8.99 -3.47 -4.18
CA CYS A 23 9.41 -3.46 -2.79
C CYS A 23 8.29 -2.95 -1.87
N ASP A 24 7.95 -3.75 -0.88
CA ASP A 24 6.90 -3.42 0.10
C ASP A 24 7.46 -2.65 1.30
N ASP A 25 6.54 -2.14 2.12
CA ASP A 25 6.78 -1.55 3.44
C ASP A 25 7.67 -0.30 3.46
N LEU A 26 7.69 0.47 2.36
CA LEU A 26 8.31 1.79 2.36
C LEU A 26 7.62 2.68 3.41
N GLY A 27 8.40 3.34 4.27
CA GLY A 27 7.85 4.16 5.35
C GLY A 27 7.47 3.39 6.62
N SER A 28 7.58 2.06 6.65
CA SER A 28 7.33 1.26 7.86
C SER A 28 8.29 1.64 8.99
N CYS A 29 9.59 1.64 8.72
CA CYS A 29 10.65 2.10 9.63
C CYS A 29 11.82 2.71 8.84
N HIS A 30 12.73 3.42 9.52
CA HIS A 30 13.90 4.01 8.88
C HIS A 30 14.71 3.00 8.06
N GLY A 31 15.00 1.82 8.64
CA GLY A 31 15.78 0.78 7.98
C GLY A 31 15.11 0.24 6.72
N ALA A 32 13.80 0.01 6.77
CA ALA A 32 13.02 -0.40 5.61
C ALA A 32 13.04 0.69 4.53
N THR A 33 12.78 1.94 4.88
CA THR A 33 12.80 3.06 3.93
C THR A 33 14.14 3.18 3.20
N VAL A 34 15.26 3.17 3.94
CA VAL A 34 16.60 3.21 3.34
C VAL A 34 16.84 1.98 2.45
N GLY A 35 16.43 0.80 2.91
CA GLY A 35 16.58 -0.45 2.16
C GLY A 35 15.80 -0.45 0.85
N VAL A 36 14.54 -0.01 0.86
CA VAL A 36 13.67 0.08 -0.31
C VAL A 36 14.25 1.06 -1.33
N TYR A 37 14.60 2.29 -0.91
CA TYR A 37 15.18 3.25 -1.84
C TYR A 37 16.52 2.78 -2.42
N ARG A 38 17.34 2.10 -1.63
CA ARG A 38 18.56 1.48 -2.14
C ARG A 38 18.25 0.39 -3.18
N ALA A 39 17.26 -0.46 -2.92
CA ALA A 39 16.85 -1.51 -3.85
C ALA A 39 16.32 -0.94 -5.18
N MET A 40 15.64 0.22 -5.15
CA MET A 40 15.15 0.90 -6.35
C MET A 40 16.25 1.66 -7.11
N ARG A 41 17.10 2.40 -6.39
CA ARG A 41 18.05 3.33 -7.01
C ARG A 41 19.38 2.68 -7.36
N GLU A 42 19.79 1.66 -6.62
CA GLU A 42 21.05 0.93 -6.83
C GLU A 42 20.83 -0.55 -7.21
N GLY A 43 19.62 -1.06 -7.04
CA GLY A 43 19.29 -2.48 -7.23
C GLY A 43 18.46 -2.75 -8.48
N LEU A 44 17.61 -3.77 -8.39
CA LEU A 44 16.76 -4.24 -9.49
C LEU A 44 15.27 -3.96 -9.25
N ALA A 45 14.90 -3.38 -8.11
CA ALA A 45 13.50 -3.09 -7.83
C ALA A 45 13.00 -2.05 -8.84
N THR A 46 11.83 -2.29 -9.42
CA THR A 46 11.23 -1.44 -10.44
C THR A 46 10.26 -0.43 -9.85
N CYS A 47 9.65 -0.76 -8.72
CA CYS A 47 8.71 0.10 -8.01
C CYS A 47 8.70 -0.24 -6.51
N ALA A 48 8.02 0.60 -5.72
CA ALA A 48 7.74 0.33 -4.32
C ALA A 48 6.36 0.81 -3.92
N SER A 49 5.91 0.47 -2.71
CA SER A 49 4.64 0.99 -2.17
C SER A 49 4.78 1.50 -0.74
N ILE A 50 4.27 2.71 -0.48
CA ILE A 50 4.40 3.42 0.79
C ILE A 50 3.27 3.11 1.77
N MET A 51 3.60 2.76 3.01
CA MET A 51 2.67 2.61 4.12
C MET A 51 2.38 3.96 4.77
N MET A 52 1.36 4.67 4.30
CA MET A 52 1.05 6.02 4.77
C MET A 52 0.71 6.15 6.27
N PRO A 53 0.09 5.14 6.93
CA PRO A 53 -0.10 5.17 8.37
C PRO A 53 1.18 4.98 9.20
N ALA A 54 2.24 4.44 8.60
CA ALA A 54 3.40 4.01 9.36
C ALA A 54 4.29 5.18 9.84
N PRO A 55 5.05 5.01 10.95
CA PRO A 55 5.74 6.12 11.60
C PRO A 55 6.80 6.83 10.77
N TRP A 56 7.36 6.18 9.75
CA TRP A 56 8.40 6.74 8.88
C TRP A 56 7.89 7.13 7.48
N ALA A 57 6.57 7.14 7.26
CA ALA A 57 5.97 7.54 5.99
C ALA A 57 6.38 8.96 5.59
N ARG A 58 6.46 9.89 6.55
CA ARG A 58 6.87 11.27 6.26
C ARG A 58 8.31 11.35 5.75
N PHE A 59 9.22 10.65 6.42
CA PHE A 59 10.61 10.55 5.99
C PHE A 59 10.73 9.91 4.60
N ALA A 60 9.97 8.85 4.34
CA ALA A 60 9.92 8.24 3.02
C ALA A 60 9.45 9.23 1.94
N ALA A 61 8.42 10.03 2.22
CA ALA A 61 7.93 11.04 1.29
C ALA A 61 8.92 12.20 1.07
N ASP A 62 9.64 12.64 2.11
CA ASP A 62 10.66 13.68 1.96
C ASP A 62 11.86 13.21 1.10
N GLU A 63 12.15 11.91 1.08
CA GLU A 63 13.17 11.28 0.25
C GLU A 63 12.70 10.96 -1.18
N TYR A 64 11.45 11.23 -1.54
CA TYR A 64 10.88 10.92 -2.85
C TYR A 64 11.45 11.81 -3.97
N HIS A 65 11.89 11.20 -5.08
CA HIS A 65 12.51 11.94 -6.20
C HIS A 65 11.92 11.59 -7.57
N GLY A 66 10.62 11.25 -7.62
CA GLY A 66 9.95 10.84 -8.87
C GLY A 66 10.08 9.35 -9.17
N ASP A 67 10.39 8.55 -8.15
CA ASP A 67 10.46 7.09 -8.23
C ASP A 67 9.06 6.47 -8.52
N ASP A 68 8.97 5.25 -9.03
CA ASP A 68 7.68 4.57 -9.23
C ASP A 68 7.13 4.07 -7.88
N ILE A 69 6.27 4.87 -7.24
CA ILE A 69 5.73 4.61 -5.90
C ILE A 69 4.22 4.53 -5.91
N GLY A 70 3.70 3.39 -5.44
CA GLY A 70 2.30 3.19 -5.12
C GLY A 70 1.98 3.40 -3.64
N VAL A 71 0.72 3.22 -3.27
CA VAL A 71 0.29 3.22 -1.87
C VAL A 71 0.10 1.79 -1.38
N HIS A 72 0.80 1.44 -0.31
CA HIS A 72 0.65 0.17 0.38
C HIS A 72 -0.52 0.28 1.37
N LEU A 73 -1.74 0.01 0.89
CA LEU A 73 -2.97 0.13 1.67
C LEU A 73 -2.87 -0.71 2.94
N THR A 74 -2.85 -0.01 4.08
CA THR A 74 -2.49 -0.59 5.38
C THR A 74 -3.68 -0.51 6.32
N LEU A 75 -4.15 -1.66 6.80
CA LEU A 75 -5.31 -1.78 7.71
C LEU A 75 -5.02 -2.65 8.94
N ASN A 76 -3.80 -3.17 9.07
CA ASN A 76 -3.33 -3.95 10.22
C ASN A 76 -1.98 -3.40 10.72
N ALA A 77 -1.62 -3.75 11.96
CA ALA A 77 -0.33 -3.47 12.58
C ALA A 77 0.11 -4.71 13.38
N GLU A 78 0.83 -5.60 12.72
CA GLU A 78 1.14 -6.97 13.15
C GLU A 78 2.16 -7.05 14.30
N HIS A 79 3.00 -6.03 14.45
CA HIS A 79 4.06 -6.04 15.45
C HIS A 79 3.54 -5.74 16.86
N PRO A 80 4.13 -6.34 17.92
CA PRO A 80 3.62 -6.19 19.28
C PRO A 80 3.89 -4.83 19.92
N SER A 81 5.00 -4.19 19.58
CA SER A 81 5.47 -2.96 20.26
C SER A 81 5.75 -1.81 19.29
N TYR A 82 5.55 -2.04 17.99
CA TYR A 82 5.74 -1.05 16.95
C TYR A 82 4.44 -0.93 16.18
N ARG A 83 3.66 0.11 16.49
CA ARG A 83 2.26 0.22 16.07
C ARG A 83 2.03 1.48 15.28
N TRP A 84 1.05 1.40 14.41
CA TRP A 84 0.45 2.50 13.68
C TRP A 84 -1.06 2.31 13.67
N GLY A 85 -1.79 3.39 13.38
CA GLY A 85 -3.24 3.42 13.40
C GLY A 85 -3.80 4.25 12.26
N PRO A 86 -5.14 4.31 12.16
CA PRO A 86 -5.81 4.97 11.05
C PRO A 86 -5.45 6.46 10.96
N LEU A 87 -5.40 6.95 9.73
CA LEU A 87 -5.26 8.37 9.41
C LEU A 87 -6.54 9.16 9.66
N THR A 88 -7.67 8.45 9.67
CA THR A 88 -9.01 8.97 9.85
C THR A 88 -9.58 8.62 11.23
N HIS A 89 -10.73 9.21 11.56
CA HIS A 89 -11.51 8.73 12.70
C HIS A 89 -12.27 7.45 12.29
N ALA A 90 -11.70 6.30 12.64
CA ALA A 90 -12.21 4.98 12.28
C ALA A 90 -12.21 4.01 13.49
N PRO A 91 -13.18 4.12 14.41
CA PRO A 91 -13.26 3.26 15.60
C PRO A 91 -13.30 1.76 15.31
N SER A 92 -13.91 1.32 14.21
CA SER A 92 -13.97 -0.11 13.82
C SER A 92 -12.61 -0.67 13.38
N LEU A 93 -11.67 0.21 13.04
CA LEU A 93 -10.31 -0.15 12.64
C LEU A 93 -9.32 -0.06 13.81
N LEU A 94 -9.78 0.07 15.05
CA LEU A 94 -8.92 0.13 16.23
C LEU A 94 -8.97 -1.18 17.03
N SER A 95 -7.79 -1.70 17.36
CA SER A 95 -7.62 -2.92 18.17
C SER A 95 -7.79 -2.72 19.68
N GLY A 96 -7.89 -1.46 20.15
CA GLY A 96 -7.75 -1.12 21.57
C GLY A 96 -6.30 -1.13 22.09
N GLU A 97 -5.32 -1.55 21.28
CA GLU A 97 -3.89 -1.56 21.64
C GLU A 97 -3.12 -0.32 21.12
N GLY A 98 -3.84 0.76 20.80
CA GLY A 98 -3.24 2.00 20.30
C GLY A 98 -2.93 2.02 18.80
N GLY A 99 -3.66 1.23 17.99
CA GLY A 99 -3.52 1.20 16.53
C GLY A 99 -4.45 0.19 15.87
N PHE A 100 -4.16 -0.14 14.61
CA PHE A 100 -4.91 -1.16 13.85
C PHE A 100 -4.86 -2.55 14.51
N PRO A 101 -5.79 -3.47 14.20
CA PRO A 101 -5.72 -4.90 14.51
C PRO A 101 -4.37 -5.55 14.20
N ARG A 102 -3.94 -6.52 15.01
CA ARG A 102 -2.70 -7.28 14.74
C ARG A 102 -2.89 -8.29 13.62
N SER A 103 -3.99 -9.05 13.70
CA SER A 103 -4.32 -10.09 12.75
C SER A 103 -5.36 -9.58 11.75
N ILE A 104 -5.31 -10.17 10.57
CA ILE A 104 -6.28 -9.89 9.52
C ILE A 104 -7.67 -10.43 9.91
N ASP A 105 -7.73 -11.55 10.65
CA ASP A 105 -9.01 -12.08 11.14
C ASP A 105 -9.73 -11.10 12.08
N ASP A 106 -9.01 -10.48 13.01
CA ASP A 106 -9.57 -9.47 13.93
C ASP A 106 -10.10 -8.25 13.16
N LEU A 107 -9.34 -7.79 12.15
CA LEU A 107 -9.78 -6.75 11.22
C LEU A 107 -11.09 -7.14 10.52
N TRP A 108 -11.18 -8.34 9.94
CA TRP A 108 -12.36 -8.77 9.19
C TRP A 108 -13.60 -8.98 10.05
N GLU A 109 -13.42 -9.35 11.32
CA GLU A 109 -14.55 -9.56 12.23
C GLU A 109 -15.25 -8.25 12.62
N HIS A 110 -14.52 -7.12 12.63
CA HIS A 110 -15.01 -5.88 13.25
C HIS A 110 -15.04 -4.67 12.32
N ALA A 111 -14.26 -4.67 11.23
CA ALA A 111 -14.14 -3.50 10.37
C ALA A 111 -15.44 -3.18 9.62
N ASP A 112 -15.85 -1.91 9.69
CA ASP A 112 -16.92 -1.37 8.87
C ASP A 112 -16.34 -1.01 7.48
N PRO A 113 -16.86 -1.58 6.37
CA PRO A 113 -16.37 -1.30 5.03
C PRO A 113 -16.36 0.19 4.65
N SER A 114 -17.29 0.98 5.20
CA SER A 114 -17.32 2.43 4.98
C SER A 114 -16.14 3.14 5.64
N GLU A 115 -15.68 2.65 6.79
CA GLU A 115 -14.48 3.17 7.46
C GLU A 115 -13.22 2.77 6.70
N VAL A 116 -13.17 1.52 6.22
CA VAL A 116 -12.08 1.03 5.37
C VAL A 116 -11.93 1.90 4.12
N LEU A 117 -13.03 2.16 3.40
CA LEU A 117 -13.00 3.00 2.20
C LEU A 117 -12.48 4.41 2.50
N ARG A 118 -12.98 5.04 3.56
CA ARG A 118 -12.53 6.40 3.96
C ARG A 118 -11.05 6.40 4.35
N GLU A 119 -10.62 5.39 5.10
CA GLU A 119 -9.23 5.27 5.55
C GLU A 119 -8.28 5.05 4.39
N CYS A 120 -8.55 4.09 3.50
CA CYS A 120 -7.74 3.82 2.32
C CYS A 120 -7.70 5.02 1.36
N ARG A 121 -8.83 5.71 1.16
CA ARG A 121 -8.87 6.96 0.39
C ARG A 121 -7.98 8.03 1.02
N ALA A 122 -8.04 8.20 2.35
CA ALA A 122 -7.20 9.16 3.06
C ALA A 122 -5.69 8.83 2.98
N GLN A 123 -5.32 7.54 2.91
CA GLN A 123 -3.94 7.13 2.66
C GLN A 123 -3.46 7.62 1.28
N ILE A 124 -4.26 7.40 0.23
CA ILE A 124 -3.95 7.86 -1.13
C ILE A 124 -3.89 9.39 -1.19
N GLU A 125 -4.91 10.07 -0.68
CA GLU A 125 -4.97 11.54 -0.70
C GLU A 125 -3.80 12.16 0.07
N ARG A 126 -3.36 11.55 1.17
CA ARG A 126 -2.20 12.04 1.93
C ARG A 126 -0.89 11.82 1.18
N ALA A 127 -0.71 10.69 0.48
CA ALA A 127 0.46 10.47 -0.35
C ALA A 127 0.58 11.55 -1.44
N ILE A 128 -0.53 11.82 -2.14
CA ILE A 128 -0.63 12.88 -3.15
C ILE A 128 -0.35 14.26 -2.52
N ALA A 129 -0.95 14.56 -1.37
CA ALA A 129 -0.72 15.83 -0.67
C ALA A 129 0.73 16.01 -0.19
N TRP A 130 1.47 14.92 -0.01
CA TRP A 130 2.91 14.95 0.29
C TRP A 130 3.80 14.99 -0.96
N GLY A 131 3.21 15.07 -2.15
CA GLY A 131 3.93 15.24 -3.42
C GLY A 131 4.29 13.94 -4.13
N ILE A 132 3.80 12.78 -3.67
CA ILE A 132 3.99 11.51 -4.36
C ILE A 132 3.04 11.42 -5.55
N ASP A 133 3.57 11.09 -6.72
CA ASP A 133 2.77 10.77 -7.91
C ASP A 133 2.39 9.28 -7.84
N VAL A 134 1.25 8.98 -7.22
CA VAL A 134 0.85 7.61 -6.89
C VAL A 134 0.56 6.81 -8.17
N THR A 135 1.35 5.76 -8.41
CA THR A 135 1.28 4.98 -9.66
C THR A 135 0.44 3.70 -9.57
N HIS A 136 0.32 3.11 -8.38
CA HIS A 136 -0.40 1.86 -8.16
C HIS A 136 -0.86 1.70 -6.71
N LEU A 137 -1.68 0.68 -6.47
CA LEU A 137 -2.08 0.24 -5.13
C LEU A 137 -1.50 -1.14 -4.86
N ALA A 138 -1.09 -1.36 -3.61
CA ALA A 138 -0.63 -2.66 -3.13
C ALA A 138 -1.25 -2.91 -1.74
N PRO A 139 -1.67 -4.15 -1.41
CA PRO A 139 -2.30 -4.43 -0.13
C PRO A 139 -1.30 -4.92 0.92
N HIS A 140 -1.24 -4.26 2.08
CA HIS A 140 -0.45 -4.77 3.20
C HIS A 140 -1.03 -6.08 3.74
N LEU A 141 -0.18 -7.12 3.75
CA LEU A 141 -0.52 -8.51 4.07
C LEU A 141 -1.77 -9.05 3.33
N SER A 142 -2.10 -8.53 2.15
CA SER A 142 -3.32 -8.90 1.40
C SER A 142 -4.65 -8.69 2.17
N SER A 143 -4.64 -7.89 3.24
CA SER A 143 -5.79 -7.72 4.14
C SER A 143 -7.07 -7.26 3.43
N ILE A 144 -6.93 -6.40 2.40
CA ILE A 144 -8.07 -5.85 1.64
C ILE A 144 -8.48 -6.71 0.43
N THR A 145 -7.72 -7.74 0.04
CA THR A 145 -7.96 -8.49 -1.22
C THR A 145 -8.53 -9.89 -1.04
N LEU A 146 -8.55 -10.44 0.18
CA LEU A 146 -8.97 -11.83 0.43
C LEU A 146 -10.46 -11.99 0.81
N ARG A 147 -11.20 -10.89 0.97
CA ARG A 147 -12.63 -10.89 1.31
C ARG A 147 -13.42 -10.05 0.30
N PRO A 148 -14.53 -10.55 -0.27
CA PRO A 148 -15.28 -9.83 -1.31
C PRO A 148 -15.65 -8.39 -0.93
N GLU A 149 -16.13 -8.18 0.29
CA GLU A 149 -16.58 -6.88 0.79
C GLU A 149 -15.45 -5.86 0.93
N PHE A 150 -14.21 -6.31 1.11
CA PHE A 150 -13.01 -5.45 1.10
C PHE A 150 -12.43 -5.29 -0.31
N PHE A 151 -12.53 -6.35 -1.13
CA PHE A 151 -12.05 -6.32 -2.50
C PHE A 151 -12.85 -5.34 -3.36
N ASP A 152 -14.16 -5.20 -3.12
CA ASP A 152 -14.97 -4.18 -3.76
C ASP A 152 -14.46 -2.76 -3.45
N VAL A 153 -14.04 -2.50 -2.21
CA VAL A 153 -13.39 -1.23 -1.81
C VAL A 153 -12.07 -1.04 -2.54
N TYR A 154 -11.25 -2.10 -2.65
CA TYR A 154 -9.99 -2.04 -3.40
C TYR A 154 -10.21 -1.67 -4.87
N LEU A 155 -11.21 -2.28 -5.52
CA LEU A 155 -11.56 -1.98 -6.91
C LEU A 155 -12.17 -0.58 -7.10
N GLU A 156 -12.90 -0.05 -6.11
CA GLU A 156 -13.43 1.32 -6.17
C GLU A 156 -12.29 2.36 -6.17
N LEU A 157 -11.19 2.06 -5.48
CA LEU A 157 -10.05 2.96 -5.33
C LEU A 157 -9.06 2.92 -6.50
N ALA A 158 -9.05 1.83 -7.28
CA ALA A 158 -8.12 1.59 -8.40
C ALA A 158 -8.60 2.20 -9.71
#